data_AF-A0A970AXH4-F1
#
_entry.id   AF-A0A970AXH4-F1
#
_cell.length_a   1.000
_cell.length_b   1.000
_cell.length_c   1.000
_cell.angle_alpha   90.00
_cell.angle_beta   90.00
_cell.angle_gamma   90.00
#
_symmetry.space_group_name_H-M   'P 1'
#
loop_
_entity.id
_entity.type
_entity.pdbx_description
1 polymer ?
#
loop_
_entity_poly.entity_id
_entity_poly.type
_entity_poly.pdbx_seq_one_letter_code
_entity_poly.pdbx_strand_id
1 'polypeptide(L)' 'MGRHLADHRSATTGGKVQQFLRLARVQRKIWHRSHAPVGPARLINFLRIARGRSA' A
#
# COMPACT_ATOMS: atom_id res chain seq x y z
N MET A 1 -32.71 -38.82 -10.18
CA MET A 1 -31.40 -38.75 -9.51
C MET A 1 -30.70 -37.46 -9.91
N GLY A 2 -31.05 -36.34 -9.26
CA GLY A 2 -30.53 -35.01 -9.61
C GLY A 2 -29.19 -34.77 -8.94
N ARG A 3 -28.16 -34.51 -9.74
CA ARG A 3 -26.79 -34.25 -9.27
C ARG A 3 -26.75 -32.89 -8.57
N HIS A 4 -26.22 -32.85 -7.34
CA HIS A 4 -26.25 -31.66 -6.50
C HIS A 4 -25.30 -30.58 -7.06
N LEU A 5 -25.73 -29.33 -7.09
CA LEU A 5 -24.97 -28.21 -7.66
C LEU A 5 -23.58 -28.02 -7.02
N ALA A 6 -23.40 -28.46 -5.77
CA ALA A 6 -22.11 -28.41 -5.09
C ALA A 6 -21.09 -29.42 -5.65
N ASP A 7 -21.53 -30.50 -6.30
CA ASP A 7 -20.65 -31.55 -6.84
C ASP A 7 -20.00 -31.14 -8.17
N HIS A 8 -20.38 -30.00 -8.74
CA HIS A 8 -19.81 -29.45 -9.98
C HIS A 8 -18.62 -28.53 -9.76
N ARG A 9 -18.22 -28.27 -8.51
CA ARG A 9 -17.09 -27.40 -8.24
C ARG A 9 -15.79 -28.20 -8.35
N SER A 10 -14.95 -27.86 -9.33
CA SER A 10 -13.57 -28.35 -9.37
C SER A 10 -12.86 -27.99 -8.06
N ALA A 11 -12.27 -29.00 -7.42
CA ALA A 11 -11.48 -28.81 -6.22
C ALA A 11 -10.40 -27.76 -6.50
N THR A 12 -10.33 -26.73 -5.65
CA THR A 12 -9.31 -25.70 -5.79
C THR A 12 -7.95 -26.29 -5.47
N THR A 13 -7.05 -26.34 -6.44
CA THR A 13 -5.64 -26.81 -6.33
C THR A 13 -4.76 -25.95 -5.42
N GLY A 14 -5.32 -25.00 -4.67
CA GLY A 14 -4.57 -24.08 -3.82
C GLY A 14 -3.77 -23.01 -4.58
N GLY A 15 -3.86 -22.94 -5.92
CA GLY A 15 -3.06 -22.02 -6.74
C GLY A 15 -3.21 -20.54 -6.35
N LYS A 16 -4.41 -20.11 -5.93
CA LYS A 16 -4.64 -18.75 -5.40
C LYS A 16 -3.85 -18.49 -4.11
N VAL A 17 -3.82 -19.46 -3.19
CA VAL A 17 -3.08 -19.37 -1.93
C VAL A 17 -1.58 -19.39 -2.19
N GLN A 18 -1.10 -20.26 -3.08
CA GLN A 18 0.31 -20.31 -3.48
C GLN A 18 0.77 -19.00 -4.15
N GLN A 19 -0.04 -18.43 -5.05
CA GLN A 19 0.24 -17.14 -5.68
C GLN A 19 0.29 -16.02 -4.64
N PHE A 20 -0.66 -15.99 -3.71
CA PHE A 20 -0.68 -15.02 -2.62
C PHE A 20 0.57 -15.11 -1.75
N LEU A 21 0.93 -16.31 -1.28
CA LEU A 21 2.13 -16.51 -0.45
C LEU A 21 3.41 -16.12 -1.18
N ARG A 22 3.49 -16.38 -2.49
CA ARG A 22 4.62 -15.93 -3.32
C ARG A 22 4.75 -14.41 -3.33
N LEU A 23 3.64 -13.69 -3.52
CA LEU A 23 3.63 -12.22 -3.53
C LEU A 23 3.93 -11.63 -2.15
N ALA A 24 3.44 -12.25 -1.08
CA ALA A 24 3.62 -11.77 0.29
C ALA A 24 5.05 -11.98 0.82
N ARG A 25 5.73 -13.03 0.37
CA ARG A 25 7.12 -13.35 0.76
C ARG A 25 8.17 -12.48 0.06
N VAL A 26 7.83 -11.85 -1.05
CA VAL A 26 8.73 -10.94 -1.75
C VAL A 26 8.72 -9.60 -1.03
N GLN A 27 9.89 -9.14 -0.57
CA GLN A 27 10.03 -7.79 -0.04
C GLN A 27 9.66 -6.80 -1.16
N ARG A 28 8.50 -6.19 -1.04
CA ARG A 28 8.03 -5.20 -2.01
C ARG A 28 8.97 -4.02 -1.95
N LYS A 29 9.49 -3.60 -3.10
CA LYS A 29 10.19 -2.32 -3.24
C LYS A 29 9.17 -1.25 -2.89
N ILE A 30 9.23 -0.75 -1.67
CA ILE A 30 8.34 0.32 -1.23
C ILE A 30 8.81 1.54 -2.01
N TRP A 31 7.90 2.17 -2.75
CA TRP A 31 8.16 3.43 -3.43
C TRP A 31 8.24 4.56 -2.39
N HIS A 32 9.13 4.44 -1.42
CA HIS A 32 9.49 5.57 -0.57
C HIS A 32 10.26 6.54 -1.45
N ARG A 33 9.59 7.62 -1.86
CA ARG A 33 10.28 8.78 -2.38
C ARG A 33 11.20 9.27 -1.26
N SER A 34 12.50 9.31 -1.53
CA SER A 34 13.45 9.93 -0.61
C SER A 34 13.06 11.41 -0.50
N HIS A 35 12.56 11.80 0.66
CA HIS A 35 12.37 13.21 0.99
C HIS A 35 13.66 13.71 1.60
N ALA A 36 14.16 14.84 1.10
CA ALA A 36 15.26 15.53 1.74
C ALA A 36 14.91 15.78 3.22
N PRO A 37 15.88 15.67 4.15
CA PRO A 37 15.65 15.95 5.56
C PRO A 37 15.01 17.33 5.71
N VAL A 38 14.06 17.44 6.66
CA VAL A 38 13.31 18.66 6.91
C VAL A 38 14.29 19.74 7.38
N GLY A 39 14.73 20.58 6.45
CA GLY A 39 15.71 21.64 6.69
C GLY A 39 15.08 22.98 7.07
N PRO A 40 15.90 24.05 7.12
CA PRO A 40 15.49 25.40 7.52
C PRO A 40 14.30 25.95 6.72
N ALA A 41 14.06 25.45 5.51
CA ALA A 41 12.95 25.83 4.65
C ALA A 41 11.58 25.70 5.33
N ARG A 42 11.36 24.68 6.18
CA ARG A 42 10.07 24.53 6.87
C ARG A 42 9.85 25.63 7.90
N LEU A 43 10.90 26.03 8.62
CA LEU A 43 10.87 27.13 9.59
C LEU A 43 10.63 28.47 8.88
N ILE A 44 11.33 28.71 7.77
CA ILE A 44 11.16 29.93 6.96
C ILE A 44 9.72 30.05 6.45
N ASN A 45 9.16 28.95 5.92
CA ASN A 45 7.77 28.93 5.45
C ASN A 45 6.77 29.17 6.59
N PHE A 46 7.01 28.60 7.77
CA PHE A 46 6.18 28.85 8.94
C PHE A 46 6.18 30.34 9.33
N LEU A 47 7.35 30.96 9.44
CA LEU A 47 7.47 32.38 9.80
C LEU A 47 6.81 33.29 8.76
N ARG A 48 6.92 32.95 7.47
CA ARG A 48 6.23 33.68 6.38
C ARG A 48 4.71 33.64 6.54
N ILE A 49 4.14 32.45 6.79
CA ILE A 49 2.70 32.29 7.00
C ILE A 49 2.24 33.04 8.24
N ALA A 50 2.98 32.93 9.34
CA ALA A 50 2.67 33.62 10.59
C ALA A 50 2.64 35.14 10.39
N ARG A 51 3.65 35.71 9.73
CA ARG A 51 3.69 37.14 9.41
C ARG A 51 2.52 37.58 8.53
N GLY A 52 2.16 36.80 7.51
CA GLY A 52 1.03 37.12 6.64
C GLY A 52 -0.34 37.05 7.33
N ARG A 53 -0.46 36.34 8.46
CA ARG A 53 -1.68 36.30 9.28
C ARG A 53 -1.78 37.42 10.31
N SER A 54 -0.65 38.02 10.68
CA SER A 54 -0.58 39.12 11.65
C SER A 54 -0.72 40.52 11.03
N ALA A 55 -0.91 40.60 9.70
CA ALA A 55 -1.06 41.84 8.95
C ALA A 55 -2.54 42.18 8.69
#